data_AF-A0A2G5T884-F1
#
_entry.id   AF-A0A2G5T884-F1
#
_cell.length_a   1.000
_cell.length_b   1.000
_cell.length_c   1.000
_cell.angle_alpha   90.00
_cell.angle_beta   90.00
_cell.angle_gamma   90.00
#
_symmetry.space_group_name_H-M   'P 1'
#
loop_
_entity.id
_entity.type
_entity.pdbx_description
1 polymer ?
#
loop_
_entity_poly.entity_id
_entity_poly.type
_entity_poly.pdbx_seq_one_letter_code
_entity_poly.pdbx_strand_id
1 'polypeptide(L)'
;MPLVQDSTCNETEVLEIQNSTFLHISETIMLILSIIALPILLIAVIKCVTNAHFHLNIRIITAAHCISILLHCIGRIIQHSSDMYLWMGPLATCDRRQFIGVCVVSRSLYSFGIYYSSFTTVFVAFERTIATHFTKKYENKKSKCGIAFVVIQALISIIITFGLFYETDLPNRPVYCVLNSDKPWTVTVDLITMSSNFFAFIQCYRMYKINMKLRIITTQTTLSQKYTIEENKTLIQICMRFTCLDFVFMITYFMKTILTEMYPTQRKEYAYAICELVHCAPVYAIVVILTMQRIIKKIQTERVVKLKAEVEVKDDAYFYFFKQQWSQSK
;
A
#
# COMPACT_ATOMS: atom_id res chain seq x y z
N MET A 1 43.03 -15.36 -1.81
CA MET A 1 42.07 -16.42 -1.43
C MET A 1 41.73 -17.19 -2.69
N PRO A 2 42.01 -18.50 -2.79
CA PRO A 2 41.64 -19.28 -3.95
C PRO A 2 40.12 -19.41 -4.00
N LEU A 3 39.54 -19.13 -5.16
CA LEU A 3 38.13 -19.36 -5.47
C LEU A 3 37.87 -20.87 -5.33
N VAL A 4 37.07 -21.25 -4.33
CA VAL A 4 36.48 -22.58 -4.27
C VAL A 4 35.61 -22.71 -5.52
N GLN A 5 36.06 -23.55 -6.44
CA GLN A 5 35.38 -23.84 -7.69
C GLN A 5 34.14 -24.68 -7.34
N ASP A 6 33.01 -23.99 -7.22
CA ASP A 6 31.71 -24.59 -6.95
C ASP A 6 31.32 -25.41 -8.20
N SER A 7 31.52 -26.73 -8.12
CA SER A 7 31.36 -27.69 -9.23
C SER A 7 29.90 -27.95 -9.63
N THR A 8 29.02 -26.96 -9.47
CA THR A 8 27.56 -27.06 -9.55
C THR A 8 26.91 -25.96 -10.39
N CYS A 9 27.68 -25.21 -11.19
CA CYS A 9 27.14 -24.20 -12.08
C CYS A 9 26.56 -24.84 -13.35
N ASN A 10 25.25 -24.74 -13.54
CA ASN A 10 24.59 -25.13 -14.79
C ASN A 10 24.63 -23.97 -15.79
N GLU A 11 25.63 -23.96 -16.68
CA GLU A 11 25.86 -22.86 -17.62
C GLU A 11 24.69 -22.61 -18.56
N THR A 12 23.97 -23.65 -18.99
CA THR A 12 22.82 -23.50 -19.89
C THR A 12 21.69 -22.72 -19.23
N GLU A 13 21.34 -23.06 -18.00
CA GLU A 13 20.30 -22.34 -17.23
C GLU A 13 20.69 -20.88 -16.96
N VAL A 14 21.97 -20.63 -16.66
CA VAL A 14 22.46 -19.25 -16.47
C VAL A 14 22.35 -18.46 -17.77
N LEU A 15 22.77 -19.03 -18.90
CA LEU A 15 22.70 -18.35 -20.20
C LEU A 15 21.27 -18.12 -20.68
N GLU A 16 20.34 -19.04 -20.41
CA GLU A 16 18.93 -18.89 -20.75
C GLU A 16 18.31 -17.67 -20.05
N ILE A 17 18.58 -17.50 -18.76
CA ILE A 17 18.07 -16.38 -17.97
C ILE A 17 18.79 -15.07 -18.35
N GLN A 18 20.11 -15.10 -18.43
CA GLN A 18 20.96 -13.91 -18.66
C GLN A 18 20.94 -13.39 -20.10
N ASN A 19 20.43 -14.16 -21.07
CA ASN A 19 20.23 -13.69 -22.45
C ASN A 19 18.76 -13.34 -22.75
N SER A 20 17.87 -13.42 -21.75
CA SER A 20 16.45 -13.15 -21.96
C SER A 20 16.19 -11.65 -22.11
N THR A 21 16.02 -11.20 -23.36
CA THR A 21 15.67 -9.81 -23.69
C THR A 21 14.38 -9.36 -23.00
N PHE A 22 13.40 -10.26 -22.87
CA PHE A 22 12.12 -9.93 -22.24
C PHE A 22 12.28 -9.65 -20.74
N LEU A 23 13.09 -10.46 -20.04
CA LEU A 23 13.41 -10.25 -18.64
C LEU A 23 14.13 -8.91 -18.45
N HIS A 24 15.17 -8.63 -19.25
CA HIS A 24 15.92 -7.38 -19.15
C HIS A 24 15.06 -6.13 -19.40
N ILE A 25 14.16 -6.17 -20.38
CA ILE A 25 13.21 -5.07 -20.63
C ILE A 25 12.30 -4.88 -19.41
N SER A 26 11.77 -5.97 -18.85
CA SER A 26 10.90 -5.90 -17.68
C SER A 26 11.63 -5.30 -16.46
N GLU A 27 12.84 -5.76 -16.15
CA GLU A 27 13.66 -5.27 -15.04
C GLU A 27 14.03 -3.79 -15.23
N THR A 28 14.42 -3.39 -16.44
CA THR A 28 14.77 -2.00 -16.76
C THR A 28 13.58 -1.07 -16.57
N ILE A 29 12.40 -1.44 -17.08
CA ILE A 29 11.17 -0.67 -16.90
C ILE A 29 10.84 -0.55 -15.40
N MET A 30 10.94 -1.65 -14.67
CA MET A 30 10.66 -1.69 -13.23
C MET A 30 11.65 -0.85 -12.41
N LEU A 31 12.92 -0.83 -12.78
CA LEU A 31 13.94 0.01 -12.17
C LEU A 31 13.63 1.49 -12.38
N ILE A 32 13.35 1.91 -13.61
CA ILE A 32 13.01 3.30 -13.95
C ILE A 32 11.79 3.75 -13.15
N LEU A 33 10.73 2.94 -13.13
CA LEU A 33 9.50 3.25 -12.38
C LEU A 33 9.74 3.33 -10.87
N SER A 34 10.60 2.47 -10.32
CA SER A 34 10.96 2.50 -8.90
C SER A 34 11.71 3.80 -8.55
N ILE A 35 12.64 4.24 -9.41
CA ILE A 35 13.38 5.50 -9.24
C ILE A 35 12.42 6.71 -9.29
N ILE A 36 11.46 6.71 -10.22
CA ILE A 36 10.44 7.76 -10.32
C ILE A 36 9.49 7.75 -9.11
N ALA A 37 9.14 6.57 -8.61
CA ALA A 37 8.23 6.43 -7.47
C ALA A 37 8.80 7.00 -6.16
N LEU A 38 10.13 6.90 -5.94
CA LEU A 38 10.78 7.39 -4.72
C LEU A 38 10.48 8.86 -4.37
N PRO A 39 10.77 9.86 -5.23
CA PRO A 39 10.48 11.26 -4.92
C PRO A 39 8.98 11.51 -4.72
N ILE A 40 8.12 10.82 -5.47
CA ILE A 40 6.66 10.94 -5.35
C ILE A 40 6.19 10.43 -3.97
N LEU A 41 6.71 9.28 -3.52
CA LEU A 41 6.43 8.70 -2.21
C LEU A 41 6.96 9.56 -1.07
N LEU A 42 8.17 10.10 -1.17
CA LEU A 42 8.75 11.00 -0.17
C LEU A 42 7.89 12.26 0.01
N ILE A 43 7.50 12.89 -1.09
CA ILE A 43 6.60 14.05 -1.06
C ILE A 43 5.24 13.66 -0.43
N ALA A 44 4.72 12.47 -0.75
CA ALA A 44 3.47 11.98 -0.18
C ALA A 44 3.56 11.77 1.34
N VAL A 45 4.66 11.20 1.84
CA VAL A 45 4.91 11.02 3.28
C VAL A 45 4.93 12.38 3.98
N ILE A 46 5.71 13.33 3.46
CA ILE A 46 5.81 14.68 4.03
C ILE A 46 4.42 15.33 4.09
N LYS A 47 3.64 15.23 3.01
CA LYS A 47 2.26 15.74 2.97
C LYS A 47 1.34 15.04 3.98
N CYS A 48 1.43 13.72 4.15
CA CYS A 48 0.60 13.00 5.14
C CYS A 48 0.92 13.42 6.58
N VAL A 49 2.20 13.62 6.88
CA VAL A 49 2.67 14.01 8.21
C VAL A 49 2.42 15.48 8.51
N THR A 50 2.36 16.37 7.50
CA THR A 50 2.13 17.81 7.72
C THR A 50 0.66 18.21 7.64
N ASN A 51 -0.17 17.45 6.92
CA ASN A 51 -1.54 17.85 6.66
C ASN A 51 -2.45 17.65 7.89
N ALA A 52 -2.91 18.75 8.48
CA ALA A 52 -3.78 18.74 9.66
C ALA A 52 -5.24 18.35 9.36
N HIS A 53 -5.63 18.17 8.09
CA HIS A 53 -7.02 17.92 7.69
C HIS A 53 -7.53 16.49 7.96
N PHE A 54 -6.63 15.56 8.27
CA PHE A 54 -6.98 14.17 8.54
C PHE A 54 -6.80 13.84 10.02
N HIS A 55 -7.65 12.96 10.54
CA HIS A 55 -7.45 12.36 11.86
C HIS A 55 -6.05 11.76 11.97
N LEU A 56 -5.41 11.99 13.12
CA LEU A 56 -4.04 11.57 13.40
C LEU A 56 -3.80 10.08 13.13
N ASN A 57 -4.76 9.22 13.52
CA ASN A 57 -4.65 7.77 13.30
C ASN A 57 -4.54 7.42 11.81
N ILE A 58 -5.37 8.03 10.95
CA ILE A 58 -5.33 7.79 9.51
C ILE A 58 -4.05 8.36 8.89
N ARG A 59 -3.58 9.53 9.36
CA ARG A 59 -2.30 10.09 8.90
C ARG A 59 -1.14 9.16 9.17
N ILE A 60 -1.08 8.61 10.39
CA ILE A 60 -0.01 7.69 10.81
C ILE A 60 -0.08 6.40 9.97
N ILE A 61 -1.26 5.81 9.80
CA ILE A 61 -1.45 4.59 9.00
C ILE A 61 -1.09 4.82 7.53
N THR A 62 -1.56 5.91 6.91
CA THR A 62 -1.26 6.25 5.52
C THR A 62 0.22 6.59 5.32
N ALA A 63 0.85 7.33 6.25
CA ALA A 63 2.27 7.61 6.17
C ALA A 63 3.10 6.31 6.25
N ALA A 64 2.74 5.40 7.16
CA ALA A 64 3.41 4.12 7.29
C ALA A 64 3.24 3.24 6.04
N HIS A 65 2.06 3.25 5.41
CA HIS A 65 1.83 2.61 4.11
C HIS A 65 2.74 3.20 3.01
N CYS A 66 2.87 4.52 2.92
CA CYS A 66 3.78 5.13 1.94
C CYS A 66 5.25 4.77 2.23
N ILE A 67 5.66 4.69 3.50
CA ILE A 67 7.01 4.25 3.90
C ILE A 67 7.24 2.79 3.50
N SER A 68 6.25 1.91 3.66
CA SER A 68 6.40 0.50 3.30
C SER A 68 6.56 0.30 1.79
N ILE A 69 5.79 1.04 0.98
CA ILE A 69 5.94 1.04 -0.48
C ILE A 69 7.28 1.67 -0.89
N LEU A 70 7.80 2.65 -0.15
CA LEU A 70 9.14 3.19 -0.38
C LEU A 70 10.23 2.16 -0.10
N LEU A 71 10.13 1.40 1.00
CA LEU A 71 11.03 0.27 1.28
C LEU A 71 10.96 -0.78 0.17
N HIS A 72 9.75 -1.04 -0.36
CA HIS A 72 9.59 -1.91 -1.51
C HIS A 72 10.35 -1.40 -2.74
N CYS A 73 10.18 -0.12 -3.10
CA CYS A 73 10.90 0.47 -4.23
C CYS A 73 12.42 0.42 -4.04
N ILE A 74 12.94 0.64 -2.82
CA ILE A 74 14.37 0.51 -2.52
C ILE A 74 14.85 -0.92 -2.73
N GLY A 75 14.12 -1.92 -2.22
CA GLY A 75 14.45 -3.33 -2.42
C GLY A 75 14.51 -3.70 -3.91
N ARG A 76 13.56 -3.18 -4.71
CA ARG A 76 13.52 -3.39 -6.16
C ARG A 76 14.67 -2.71 -6.89
N ILE A 77 15.07 -1.50 -6.48
CA ILE A 77 16.24 -0.81 -7.04
C ILE A 77 17.50 -1.63 -6.77
N ILE A 78 17.70 -2.11 -5.54
CA ILE A 78 18.86 -2.94 -5.17
C ILE A 78 18.90 -4.22 -6.02
N GLN A 79 17.77 -4.94 -6.12
CA GLN A 79 17.68 -6.15 -6.92
C GLN A 79 18.00 -5.86 -8.39
N HIS A 80 17.24 -4.97 -9.03
CA HIS A 80 17.34 -4.73 -10.47
C HIS A 80 18.67 -4.10 -10.88
N SER A 81 19.25 -3.25 -10.04
CA SER A 81 20.58 -2.70 -10.30
C SER A 81 21.66 -3.79 -10.20
N SER A 82 21.51 -4.74 -9.27
CA SER A 82 22.39 -5.90 -9.18
C SER A 82 22.23 -6.82 -10.39
N ASP A 83 20.99 -7.12 -10.79
CA ASP A 83 20.69 -7.95 -11.96
C ASP A 83 21.31 -7.32 -13.23
N MET A 84 21.11 -6.00 -13.43
CA MET A 84 21.73 -5.25 -14.54
C MET A 84 23.25 -5.31 -14.55
N TYR A 85 23.88 -5.20 -13.39
CA TYR A 85 25.34 -5.32 -13.31
C TYR A 85 25.83 -6.71 -13.75
N LEU A 86 25.11 -7.77 -13.37
CA LEU A 86 25.52 -9.15 -13.70
C LEU A 86 25.36 -9.49 -15.18
N TRP A 87 24.32 -8.99 -15.85
CA TRP A 87 24.14 -9.29 -17.27
C TRP A 87 24.89 -8.36 -18.22
N MET A 88 25.18 -7.10 -17.81
CA MET A 88 25.98 -6.16 -18.61
C MET A 88 27.49 -6.27 -18.37
N GLY A 89 27.91 -6.77 -17.21
CA GLY A 89 29.31 -6.84 -16.82
C GLY A 89 30.12 -7.83 -17.69
N PRO A 90 31.42 -7.58 -17.92
CA PRO A 90 32.31 -8.51 -18.60
C PRO A 90 32.71 -9.67 -17.66
N LEU A 91 31.72 -10.44 -17.21
CA LEU A 91 31.85 -11.55 -16.27
C LEU A 91 31.78 -12.89 -16.99
N ALA A 92 32.52 -13.88 -16.48
CA ALA A 92 32.38 -15.27 -16.89
C ALA A 92 30.98 -15.79 -16.56
N THR A 93 30.47 -16.73 -17.36
CA THR A 93 29.07 -17.22 -17.29
C THR A 93 28.64 -17.55 -15.87
N CYS A 94 29.41 -18.35 -15.13
CA CYS A 94 29.06 -18.79 -13.79
C CYS A 94 29.18 -17.72 -12.70
N ASP A 95 29.87 -16.63 -12.98
CA ASP A 95 30.01 -15.47 -12.09
C ASP A 95 28.86 -14.47 -12.26
N ARG A 96 28.01 -14.64 -13.29
CA ARG A 96 26.78 -13.87 -13.50
C ARG A 96 25.64 -14.29 -12.57
N ARG A 97 25.89 -15.21 -11.62
CA ARG A 97 24.92 -15.64 -10.60
C ARG A 97 24.85 -14.63 -9.46
N GLN A 98 23.66 -14.42 -8.91
CA GLN A 98 23.44 -13.47 -7.83
C GLN A 98 24.14 -13.87 -6.54
N PHE A 99 24.44 -12.86 -5.73
CA PHE A 99 24.95 -13.08 -4.37
C PHE A 99 23.77 -13.29 -3.42
N ILE A 100 23.81 -14.34 -2.60
CA ILE A 100 22.75 -14.64 -1.63
C ILE A 100 22.45 -13.44 -0.71
N GLY A 101 23.48 -12.71 -0.25
CA GLY A 101 23.29 -11.55 0.62
C GLY A 101 22.48 -10.43 -0.04
N VAL A 102 22.69 -10.20 -1.35
CA VAL A 102 21.91 -9.21 -2.10
C VAL A 102 20.46 -9.67 -2.24
N CYS A 103 20.24 -10.95 -2.57
CA CYS A 103 18.89 -11.52 -2.64
C CYS A 103 18.15 -11.41 -1.29
N VAL A 104 18.80 -11.75 -0.18
CA VAL A 104 18.19 -11.68 1.15
C VAL A 104 17.79 -10.26 1.49
N VAL A 105 18.69 -9.28 1.30
CA VAL A 105 18.40 -7.88 1.61
C VAL A 105 17.29 -7.33 0.71
N SER A 106 17.42 -7.50 -0.61
CA SER A 106 16.44 -6.95 -1.56
C SER A 106 15.06 -7.57 -1.37
N ARG A 107 14.97 -8.90 -1.29
CA ARG A 107 13.71 -9.63 -1.06
C ARG A 107 13.10 -9.32 0.29
N SER A 108 13.89 -9.20 1.35
CA SER A 108 13.35 -8.80 2.66
C SER A 108 12.66 -7.44 2.59
N LEU A 109 13.30 -6.46 1.96
CA LEU A 109 12.77 -5.10 1.86
C LEU A 109 11.45 -5.04 1.09
N TYR A 110 11.38 -5.67 -0.08
CA TYR A 110 10.19 -5.58 -0.91
C TYR A 110 9.07 -6.54 -0.49
N SER A 111 9.39 -7.71 0.04
CA SER A 111 8.40 -8.61 0.65
C SER A 111 7.79 -7.97 1.89
N PHE A 112 8.61 -7.41 2.78
CA PHE A 112 8.11 -6.66 3.93
C PHE A 112 7.20 -5.51 3.47
N GLY A 113 7.65 -4.73 2.48
CA GLY A 113 6.90 -3.57 1.99
C GLY A 113 5.52 -3.92 1.43
N ILE A 114 5.39 -5.04 0.71
CA ILE A 114 4.11 -5.48 0.13
C ILE A 114 3.17 -6.10 1.17
N TYR A 115 3.66 -6.96 2.06
CA TYR A 115 2.82 -7.51 3.12
C TYR A 115 2.41 -6.43 4.11
N TYR A 116 3.28 -5.45 4.36
CA TYR A 116 2.88 -4.29 5.15
C TYR A 116 1.78 -3.52 4.45
N SER A 117 1.96 -3.14 3.18
CA SER A 117 0.94 -2.35 2.48
C SER A 117 -0.39 -3.08 2.34
N SER A 118 -0.38 -4.41 2.17
CA SER A 118 -1.59 -5.23 2.05
C SER A 118 -2.43 -5.26 3.33
N PHE A 119 -1.83 -5.19 4.51
CA PHE A 119 -2.59 -5.09 5.76
C PHE A 119 -3.06 -3.66 6.08
N THR A 120 -2.59 -2.64 5.37
CA THR A 120 -3.04 -1.25 5.58
C THR A 120 -4.55 -1.12 5.44
N THR A 121 -5.16 -1.72 4.41
CA THR A 121 -6.62 -1.68 4.19
C THR A 121 -7.40 -2.31 5.34
N VAL A 122 -6.89 -3.41 5.90
CA VAL A 122 -7.47 -4.10 7.05
C VAL A 122 -7.48 -3.18 8.26
N PHE A 123 -6.34 -2.55 8.58
CA PHE A 123 -6.25 -1.62 9.70
C PHE A 123 -7.03 -0.32 9.48
N VAL A 124 -7.09 0.19 8.26
CA VAL A 124 -8.00 1.31 7.91
C VAL A 124 -9.45 0.90 8.14
N ALA A 125 -9.88 -0.29 7.72
CA ALA A 125 -11.24 -0.76 7.94
C ALA A 125 -11.58 -0.92 9.44
N PHE A 126 -10.65 -1.42 10.24
CA PHE A 126 -10.79 -1.47 11.70
C PHE A 126 -10.90 -0.08 12.33
N GLU A 127 -9.99 0.83 11.97
CA GLU A 127 -9.98 2.19 12.49
C GLU A 127 -11.28 2.92 12.13
N ARG A 128 -11.77 2.78 10.90
CA ARG A 128 -13.07 3.33 10.47
C ARG A 128 -14.24 2.69 11.21
N THR A 129 -14.19 1.38 11.47
CA THR A 129 -15.23 0.69 12.25
C THR A 129 -15.31 1.24 13.67
N ILE A 130 -14.15 1.44 14.32
CA ILE A 130 -14.07 2.01 15.67
C ILE A 130 -14.56 3.46 15.67
N ALA A 131 -14.10 4.28 14.72
CA ALA A 131 -14.50 5.68 14.62
C ALA A 131 -16.02 5.85 14.43
N THR A 132 -16.66 4.97 13.65
CA THR A 132 -18.10 5.01 13.39
C THR A 132 -18.95 4.46 14.54
N HIS A 133 -18.52 3.42 15.24
CA HIS A 133 -19.29 2.87 16.37
C HIS A 133 -19.11 3.68 17.66
N PHE A 134 -17.92 4.25 17.88
CA PHE A 134 -17.59 4.95 19.12
C PHE A 134 -17.54 6.48 18.98
N THR A 135 -18.34 7.07 18.09
CA THR A 135 -18.34 8.52 17.78
C THR A 135 -18.37 9.42 19.02
N LYS A 136 -19.05 9.01 20.11
CA LYS A 136 -19.14 9.78 21.38
C LYS A 136 -17.89 9.70 22.28
N LYS A 137 -17.13 8.59 22.24
CA LYS A 137 -15.95 8.34 23.10
C LYS A 137 -14.63 8.47 22.35
N TYR A 138 -14.67 8.50 21.01
CA TYR A 138 -13.50 8.56 20.14
C TYR A 138 -12.68 9.84 20.36
N GLU A 139 -13.34 10.92 20.78
CA GLU A 139 -12.73 12.24 20.94
C GLU A 139 -11.65 12.32 22.05
N ASN A 140 -11.68 11.43 23.04
CA ASN A 140 -10.73 11.47 24.18
C ASN A 140 -9.54 10.51 24.06
N LYS A 141 -9.47 9.61 23.06
CA LYS A 141 -8.38 8.62 22.89
C LYS A 141 -7.50 8.85 21.64
N LYS A 142 -7.53 10.06 21.08
CA LYS A 142 -7.10 10.54 19.74
C LYS A 142 -5.75 10.11 19.11
N SER A 143 -4.91 9.28 19.72
CA SER A 143 -3.59 8.92 19.14
C SER A 143 -3.11 7.48 19.37
N LYS A 144 -3.46 6.86 20.51
CA LYS A 144 -2.84 5.58 20.89
C LYS A 144 -3.24 4.40 19.99
N CYS A 145 -4.45 4.43 19.44
CA CYS A 145 -4.94 3.34 18.57
C CYS A 145 -4.22 3.31 17.21
N GLY A 146 -3.96 4.45 16.58
CA GLY A 146 -3.26 4.50 15.29
C GLY A 146 -1.83 3.99 15.38
N ILE A 147 -1.10 4.36 16.44
CA ILE A 147 0.26 3.86 16.70
C ILE A 147 0.23 2.35 16.93
N ALA A 148 -0.70 1.85 17.76
CA ALA A 148 -0.84 0.42 18.00
C ALA A 148 -1.11 -0.36 16.69
N PHE A 149 -1.96 0.15 15.80
CA PHE A 149 -2.20 -0.48 14.50
C PHE A 149 -0.96 -0.55 13.63
N VAL A 150 -0.19 0.53 13.51
CA VAL A 150 1.06 0.53 12.75
C VAL A 150 2.08 -0.46 13.32
N VAL A 151 2.20 -0.56 14.64
CA VAL A 151 3.11 -1.52 15.29
C VAL A 151 2.68 -2.96 15.05
N ILE A 152 1.39 -3.28 15.23
CA ILE A 152 0.87 -4.63 15.00
C ILE A 152 1.04 -5.01 13.52
N GLN A 153 0.74 -4.07 12.62
CA GLN A 153 0.92 -4.24 11.18
C GLN A 153 2.39 -4.57 10.84
N ALA A 154 3.35 -3.82 11.41
CA ALA A 154 4.78 -4.08 11.21
C ALA A 154 5.18 -5.48 11.71
N LEU A 155 4.71 -5.89 12.89
CA LEU A 155 5.01 -7.20 13.46
C LEU A 155 4.48 -8.34 12.60
N ILE A 156 3.24 -8.24 12.11
CA ILE A 156 2.65 -9.24 11.22
C ILE A 156 3.48 -9.37 9.94
N SER A 157 3.86 -8.24 9.32
CA SER A 157 4.66 -8.25 8.09
C SER A 157 6.08 -8.80 8.30
N ILE A 158 6.70 -8.54 9.45
CA ILE A 158 8.00 -9.11 9.82
C ILE A 158 7.89 -10.62 9.99
N ILE A 159 6.88 -11.11 10.73
CA ILE A 159 6.67 -12.55 10.95
C ILE A 159 6.46 -13.27 9.62
N ILE A 160 5.63 -12.72 8.73
CA ILE A 160 5.40 -13.28 7.40
C ILE A 160 6.69 -13.31 6.59
N THR A 161 7.41 -12.19 6.53
CA THR A 161 8.66 -12.09 5.76
C THR A 161 9.70 -13.08 6.28
N PHE A 162 9.87 -13.18 7.60
CA PHE A 162 10.75 -14.16 8.21
C PHE A 162 10.34 -15.60 7.91
N GLY A 163 9.04 -15.91 8.00
CA GLY A 163 8.51 -17.23 7.67
C GLY A 163 8.79 -17.63 6.21
N LEU A 164 8.70 -16.69 5.26
CA LEU A 164 9.04 -16.95 3.86
C LEU A 164 10.51 -17.34 3.68
N PHE A 165 11.44 -16.71 4.40
CA PHE A 165 12.87 -17.06 4.34
C PHE A 165 13.19 -18.35 5.07
N TYR A 166 12.52 -18.62 6.20
CA TYR A 166 12.74 -19.83 6.97
C TYR A 166 12.34 -21.10 6.18
N GLU A 167 11.30 -20.99 5.35
CA GLU A 167 10.79 -22.11 4.55
C GLU A 167 11.48 -22.26 3.17
N THR A 168 12.44 -21.41 2.83
CA THR A 168 13.11 -21.41 1.53
C THR A 168 14.57 -21.82 1.66
N ASP A 169 14.97 -22.86 0.92
CA ASP A 169 16.38 -23.22 0.76
C ASP A 169 17.02 -22.34 -0.33
N LEU A 170 17.74 -21.30 0.09
CA LEU A 170 18.46 -20.40 -0.80
C LEU A 170 19.90 -20.92 -1.03
N PRO A 171 20.29 -21.23 -2.28
CA PRO A 171 21.68 -21.61 -2.57
C PRO A 171 22.61 -20.40 -2.36
N ASN A 172 23.90 -20.67 -2.13
CA ASN A 172 24.91 -19.60 -1.94
C ASN A 172 25.01 -18.64 -3.15
N ARG A 173 24.73 -19.14 -4.36
CA ARG A 173 24.76 -18.42 -5.63
C ARG A 173 23.53 -18.76 -6.49
N PRO A 174 22.36 -18.16 -6.22
CA PRO A 174 21.17 -18.38 -7.03
C PRO A 174 21.34 -17.79 -8.42
N VAL A 175 20.81 -18.48 -9.45
CA VAL A 175 20.81 -17.96 -10.83
C VAL A 175 19.91 -16.72 -10.96
N TYR A 176 18.79 -16.74 -10.24
CA TYR A 176 17.87 -15.61 -10.10
C TYR A 176 17.38 -15.53 -8.66
N CYS A 177 17.24 -14.32 -8.10
CA CYS A 177 16.80 -14.14 -6.71
C CYS A 177 15.32 -14.49 -6.57
N VAL A 178 14.95 -15.78 -6.50
CA VAL A 178 13.58 -16.27 -6.28
C VAL A 178 13.50 -17.07 -4.99
N LEU A 179 12.45 -16.80 -4.20
CA LEU A 179 12.08 -17.66 -3.08
C LEU A 179 11.25 -18.80 -3.65
N ASN A 180 11.91 -19.89 -4.02
CA ASN A 180 11.24 -21.11 -4.43
C ASN A 180 11.18 -22.04 -3.22
N SER A 181 9.99 -22.29 -2.70
CA SER A 181 9.79 -23.24 -1.61
C SER A 181 8.89 -24.35 -2.13
N ASP A 182 9.30 -25.60 -1.91
CA ASP A 182 8.48 -26.77 -2.20
C ASP A 182 7.26 -26.88 -1.26
N LYS A 183 7.19 -26.00 -0.25
CA LYS A 183 6.12 -25.98 0.75
C LYS A 183 5.04 -24.97 0.37
N PRO A 184 3.76 -25.27 0.66
CA PRO A 184 2.62 -24.41 0.31
C PRO A 184 2.49 -23.15 1.17
N TRP A 185 3.53 -22.79 1.95
CA TRP A 185 3.49 -21.68 2.90
C TRP A 185 3.22 -20.34 2.20
N THR A 186 3.97 -20.05 1.13
CA THR A 186 3.81 -18.81 0.34
C THR A 186 2.37 -18.65 -0.18
N VAL A 187 1.81 -19.73 -0.76
CA VAL A 187 0.43 -19.74 -1.26
C VAL A 187 -0.58 -19.54 -0.12
N THR A 188 -0.35 -20.18 1.03
CA THR A 188 -1.23 -20.06 2.20
C THR A 188 -1.26 -18.62 2.72
N VAL A 189 -0.11 -17.99 2.87
CA VAL A 189 0.01 -16.60 3.32
C VAL A 189 -0.66 -15.63 2.33
N ASP A 190 -0.47 -15.84 1.03
CA ASP A 190 -1.06 -15.01 -0.01
C ASP A 190 -2.59 -15.15 -0.04
N LEU A 191 -3.12 -16.37 0.12
CA LEU A 191 -4.56 -16.61 0.25
C LEU A 191 -5.16 -15.94 1.49
N ILE A 192 -4.49 -16.03 2.64
CA ILE A 192 -4.91 -15.35 3.88
C ILE A 192 -4.92 -13.84 3.67
N THR A 193 -3.87 -13.31 3.05
CA THR A 193 -3.73 -11.87 2.79
C THR A 193 -4.82 -11.37 1.84
N MET A 194 -5.07 -12.08 0.74
CA MET A 194 -6.14 -11.77 -0.20
C MET A 194 -7.54 -11.84 0.45
N SER A 195 -7.80 -12.89 1.23
CA SER A 195 -9.06 -13.07 1.95
C SER A 195 -9.29 -11.92 2.95
N SER A 196 -8.26 -11.55 3.71
CA SER A 196 -8.36 -10.46 4.70
C SER A 196 -8.65 -9.11 4.03
N ASN A 197 -8.03 -8.84 2.87
CA ASN A 197 -8.29 -7.65 2.06
C ASN A 197 -9.73 -7.60 1.54
N PHE A 198 -10.26 -8.74 1.10
CA PHE A 198 -11.66 -8.85 0.67
C PHE A 198 -12.63 -8.52 1.80
N PHE A 199 -12.43 -9.09 2.98
CA PHE A 199 -13.25 -8.77 4.16
C PHE A 199 -13.13 -7.29 4.56
N ALA A 200 -11.92 -6.73 4.52
CA ALA A 200 -11.68 -5.31 4.80
C ALA A 200 -12.41 -4.39 3.82
N PHE A 201 -12.39 -4.72 2.53
CA PHE A 201 -13.14 -3.98 1.49
C PHE A 201 -14.64 -3.97 1.78
N ILE A 202 -15.22 -5.15 2.05
CA ILE A 202 -16.65 -5.28 2.42
C ILE A 202 -16.96 -4.45 3.66
N GLN A 203 -16.14 -4.55 4.70
CA GLN A 203 -16.34 -3.83 5.95
C GLN A 203 -16.25 -2.31 5.75
N CYS A 204 -15.27 -1.82 4.98
CA CYS A 204 -15.14 -0.40 4.65
C CYS A 204 -16.35 0.11 3.87
N TYR A 205 -16.87 -0.69 2.92
CA TYR A 205 -18.08 -0.37 2.18
C TYR A 205 -19.34 -0.32 3.07
N ARG A 206 -19.46 -1.24 4.03
CA ARG A 206 -20.54 -1.21 5.03
C ARG A 206 -20.46 0.06 5.88
N MET A 207 -19.27 0.42 6.36
CA MET A 207 -19.06 1.65 7.14
C MET A 207 -19.36 2.90 6.33
N TYR A 208 -19.01 2.92 5.04
CA TYR A 208 -19.39 3.99 4.12
C TYR A 208 -20.90 4.19 4.06
N LYS A 209 -21.69 3.12 3.89
CA LYS A 209 -23.17 3.20 3.87
C LYS A 209 -23.74 3.71 5.20
N ILE A 210 -23.21 3.25 6.33
CA ILE A 210 -23.68 3.65 7.66
C ILE A 210 -23.39 5.14 7.91
N ASN A 211 -22.16 5.61 7.66
CA ASN A 211 -21.79 7.02 7.82
C ASN A 211 -22.60 7.96 6.93
N MET A 212 -22.97 7.53 5.72
CA MET A 212 -23.81 8.33 4.84
C MET A 212 -25.24 8.50 5.38
N LYS A 213 -25.77 7.53 6.13
CA LYS A 213 -27.12 7.58 6.73
C LYS A 213 -27.18 8.31 8.08
N LEU A 214 -26.08 8.36 8.83
CA LEU A 214 -26.01 8.94 10.18
C LEU A 214 -26.46 10.42 10.25
N ARG A 215 -26.27 11.22 9.20
CA ARG A 215 -26.69 12.65 9.16
C ARG A 215 -28.21 12.85 9.25
N ILE A 216 -29.01 11.86 8.86
CA ILE A 216 -30.48 11.99 8.83
C ILE A 216 -31.09 11.83 10.23
N ILE A 217 -30.41 11.11 11.12
CA ILE A 217 -30.99 10.64 12.39
C ILE A 217 -30.64 11.56 13.57
N THR A 218 -29.58 12.38 13.47
CA THR A 218 -29.06 13.16 14.62
C THR A 218 -29.34 14.67 14.51
N THR A 219 -30.60 15.05 14.66
CA THR A 219 -31.08 16.44 14.75
C THR A 219 -30.75 17.12 16.10
N GLN A 220 -30.35 16.37 17.13
CA GLN A 220 -29.98 16.89 18.47
C GLN A 220 -28.54 16.52 18.85
N THR A 221 -27.54 17.16 18.23
CA THR A 221 -26.12 16.94 18.59
C THR A 221 -25.40 18.24 18.90
N THR A 222 -24.41 18.15 19.81
CA THR A 222 -23.52 19.27 20.13
C THR A 222 -22.66 19.66 18.92
N LEU A 223 -22.21 20.93 18.85
CA LEU A 223 -21.38 21.44 17.74
C LEU A 223 -20.13 20.59 17.47
N SER A 224 -19.45 20.09 18.52
CA SER A 224 -18.28 19.22 18.38
C SER A 224 -18.63 17.87 17.73
N GLN A 225 -19.75 17.27 18.12
CA GLN A 225 -20.22 16.02 17.52
C GLN A 225 -20.58 16.20 16.05
N LYS A 226 -21.20 17.32 15.69
CA LYS A 226 -21.52 17.65 14.30
C LYS A 226 -20.26 17.80 13.44
N TYR A 227 -19.23 18.49 13.95
CA TYR A 227 -17.93 18.60 13.28
C TYR A 227 -17.29 17.22 13.06
N THR A 228 -17.27 16.37 14.10
CA THR A 228 -16.70 15.02 14.04
C THR A 228 -17.42 14.12 13.04
N ILE A 229 -18.74 14.20 12.96
CA ILE A 229 -19.54 13.44 11.99
C ILE A 229 -19.23 13.89 10.55
N GLU A 230 -19.08 15.20 10.33
CA GLU A 230 -18.77 15.74 9.01
C GLU A 230 -17.34 15.40 8.56
N GLU A 231 -16.37 15.48 9.48
CA GLU A 231 -15.00 15.02 9.23
C GLU A 231 -14.95 13.52 8.91
N ASN A 232 -15.63 12.68 9.70
CA ASN A 232 -15.71 11.25 9.43
C ASN A 232 -16.38 10.92 8.09
N LYS A 233 -17.37 11.71 7.66
CA LYS A 233 -18.05 11.55 6.36
C LYS A 233 -17.10 11.85 5.19
N THR A 234 -16.32 12.92 5.27
CA THR A 234 -15.30 13.23 4.26
C THR A 234 -14.22 12.17 4.25
N LEU A 235 -13.78 11.74 5.43
CA LEU A 235 -12.67 10.81 5.56
C LEU A 235 -13.04 9.39 5.08
N ILE A 236 -14.25 8.90 5.38
CA ILE A 236 -14.70 7.58 4.89
C ILE A 236 -14.84 7.54 3.37
N GLN A 237 -15.19 8.65 2.72
CA GLN A 237 -15.20 8.75 1.25
C GLN A 237 -13.80 8.57 0.67
N ILE A 238 -12.81 9.24 1.26
CA ILE A 238 -11.41 9.16 0.85
C ILE A 238 -10.86 7.74 1.11
N CYS A 239 -11.09 7.18 2.30
CA CYS A 239 -10.69 5.81 2.64
C CYS A 239 -11.31 4.79 1.69
N MET A 240 -12.61 4.89 1.37
CA MET A 240 -13.26 3.95 0.45
C MET A 240 -12.63 3.95 -0.95
N ARG A 241 -12.24 5.14 -1.47
CA ARG A 241 -11.57 5.24 -2.77
C ARG A 241 -10.17 4.63 -2.72
N PHE A 242 -9.42 4.90 -1.65
CA PHE A 242 -8.13 4.27 -1.40
C PHE A 242 -8.25 2.74 -1.32
N THR A 243 -9.16 2.22 -0.48
CA THR A 243 -9.36 0.77 -0.31
C THR A 243 -9.80 0.09 -1.60
N CYS A 244 -10.54 0.77 -2.48
CA CYS A 244 -10.88 0.23 -3.80
C CYS A 244 -9.66 0.08 -4.71
N LEU A 245 -8.81 1.11 -4.79
CA LEU A 245 -7.57 1.07 -5.58
C LEU A 245 -6.61 0.00 -5.05
N ASP A 246 -6.44 -0.05 -3.72
CA ASP A 246 -5.59 -1.02 -3.06
C ASP A 246 -6.11 -2.45 -3.25
N PHE A 247 -7.41 -2.68 -3.10
CA PHE A 247 -8.02 -3.99 -3.32
C PHE A 247 -7.79 -4.53 -4.73
N VAL A 248 -7.98 -3.70 -5.77
CA VAL A 248 -7.71 -4.09 -7.16
C VAL A 248 -6.25 -4.50 -7.32
N PHE A 249 -5.32 -3.70 -6.80
CA PHE A 249 -3.90 -3.99 -6.88
C PHE A 249 -3.52 -5.28 -6.13
N MET A 250 -4.00 -5.45 -4.90
CA MET A 250 -3.70 -6.63 -4.08
C MET A 250 -4.24 -7.92 -4.71
N ILE A 251 -5.44 -7.89 -5.29
CA ILE A 251 -5.94 -9.03 -6.08
C ILE A 251 -5.02 -9.32 -7.25
N THR A 252 -4.69 -8.31 -8.07
CA THR A 252 -3.80 -8.54 -9.23
C THR A 252 -2.45 -9.09 -8.81
N TYR A 253 -1.88 -8.58 -7.70
CA TYR A 253 -0.59 -9.01 -7.17
C TYR A 253 -0.62 -10.49 -6.74
N PHE A 254 -1.55 -10.87 -5.86
CA PHE A 254 -1.58 -12.22 -5.28
C PHE A 254 -2.19 -13.28 -6.21
N MET A 255 -3.13 -12.91 -7.08
CA MET A 255 -3.72 -13.86 -8.05
C MET A 255 -2.66 -14.42 -9.00
N LYS A 256 -1.65 -13.63 -9.35
CA LYS A 256 -0.57 -14.10 -10.22
C LYS A 256 0.33 -15.12 -9.54
N THR A 257 0.61 -14.99 -8.23
CA THR A 257 1.35 -16.02 -7.50
C THR A 257 0.63 -17.36 -7.60
N ILE A 258 -0.69 -17.37 -7.36
CA ILE A 258 -1.53 -18.57 -7.44
C ILE A 258 -1.50 -19.17 -8.86
N LEU A 259 -1.66 -18.34 -9.89
CA LEU A 259 -1.63 -18.81 -11.28
C LEU A 259 -0.28 -19.39 -11.70
N THR A 260 0.82 -18.85 -11.17
CA THR A 260 2.19 -19.32 -11.49
C THR A 260 2.44 -20.71 -10.88
N GLU A 261 1.94 -20.95 -9.67
CA GLU A 261 2.00 -22.26 -9.01
C GLU A 261 1.09 -23.30 -9.68
N MET A 262 -0.10 -22.88 -10.14
CA MET A 262 -1.04 -23.78 -10.81
C MET A 262 -0.62 -24.18 -12.23
N TYR A 263 0.11 -23.29 -12.93
CA TYR A 263 0.54 -23.51 -14.31
C TYR A 263 2.05 -23.27 -14.43
N PRO A 264 2.88 -24.22 -13.95
CA PRO A 264 4.33 -24.10 -14.04
C PRO A 264 4.71 -24.01 -15.52
N THR A 265 5.25 -22.86 -15.91
CA THR A 265 5.65 -22.60 -17.30
C THR A 265 6.91 -23.39 -17.60
N GLN A 266 7.00 -24.05 -18.76
CA GLN A 266 8.21 -24.80 -19.15
C GLN A 266 9.45 -23.89 -19.34
N ARG A 267 9.26 -22.59 -19.55
CA ARG A 267 10.33 -21.60 -19.72
C ARG A 267 10.40 -20.64 -18.53
N LYS A 268 11.44 -20.80 -17.71
CA LYS A 268 11.64 -20.07 -16.43
C LYS A 268 11.83 -18.57 -16.64
N GLU A 269 12.52 -18.18 -17.71
CA GLU A 269 12.82 -16.79 -18.06
C GLU A 269 11.56 -15.96 -18.37
N TYR A 270 10.56 -16.57 -19.02
CA TYR A 270 9.27 -15.93 -19.25
C TYR A 270 8.45 -15.84 -17.96
N ALA A 271 8.48 -16.89 -17.13
CA ALA A 271 7.81 -16.88 -15.84
C ALA A 271 8.36 -15.76 -14.94
N TYR A 272 9.68 -15.58 -14.89
CA TYR A 272 10.33 -14.50 -14.15
C TYR A 272 9.96 -13.13 -14.70
N ALA A 273 10.06 -12.89 -16.01
CA ALA A 273 9.67 -11.60 -16.58
C ALA A 273 8.18 -11.25 -16.32
N ILE A 274 7.29 -12.24 -16.35
CA ILE A 274 5.88 -12.06 -15.97
C ILE A 274 5.74 -11.80 -14.46
N CYS A 275 6.53 -12.45 -13.60
CA CYS A 275 6.63 -12.07 -12.17
C CYS A 275 6.95 -10.59 -12.03
N GLU A 276 7.98 -10.11 -12.74
CA GLU A 276 8.48 -8.75 -12.61
C GLU A 276 7.43 -7.71 -13.02
N LEU A 277 6.70 -7.97 -14.10
CA LEU A 277 5.64 -7.10 -14.61
C LEU A 277 4.37 -7.09 -13.75
N VAL A 278 4.03 -8.21 -13.10
CA VAL A 278 2.81 -8.28 -12.28
C VAL A 278 3.04 -7.78 -10.85
N HIS A 279 4.24 -7.97 -10.31
CA HIS A 279 4.64 -7.40 -9.02
C HIS A 279 5.00 -5.90 -9.13
N CYS A 280 4.16 -5.13 -9.85
CA CYS A 280 4.42 -3.74 -10.21
C CYS A 280 3.98 -2.73 -9.13
N ALA A 281 4.53 -2.86 -7.92
CA ALA A 281 4.25 -1.93 -6.83
C ALA A 281 4.63 -0.45 -7.12
N PRO A 282 5.70 -0.13 -7.89
CA PRO A 282 6.00 1.24 -8.30
C PRO A 282 4.87 1.90 -9.11
N VAL A 283 4.23 1.17 -10.04
CA VAL A 283 3.08 1.71 -10.80
C VAL A 283 1.92 1.96 -9.87
N TYR A 284 1.63 1.02 -8.97
CA TYR A 284 0.63 1.22 -7.93
C TYR A 284 0.90 2.49 -7.12
N ALA A 285 2.14 2.70 -6.65
CA ALA A 285 2.52 3.87 -5.88
C ALA A 285 2.21 5.18 -6.62
N ILE A 286 2.62 5.25 -7.89
CA ILE A 286 2.41 6.43 -8.74
C ILE A 286 0.90 6.66 -8.96
N VAL A 287 0.17 5.63 -9.36
CA VAL A 287 -1.27 5.71 -9.66
C VAL A 287 -2.07 6.11 -8.43
N VAL A 288 -1.82 5.48 -7.28
CA VAL A 288 -2.54 5.76 -6.03
C VAL A 288 -2.27 7.17 -5.54
N ILE A 289 -1.00 7.61 -5.51
CA ILE A 289 -0.67 8.95 -5.02
C ILE A 289 -1.30 10.03 -5.91
N LEU A 290 -1.18 9.90 -7.23
CA LEU A 290 -1.76 10.87 -8.17
C LEU A 290 -3.30 10.88 -8.09
N THR A 291 -3.92 9.71 -8.02
CA THR A 291 -5.38 9.58 -7.94
C THR A 291 -5.91 10.15 -6.62
N MET A 292 -5.28 9.80 -5.49
CA MET A 292 -5.67 10.29 -4.18
C MET A 292 -5.48 11.80 -4.04
N GLN A 293 -4.41 12.38 -4.58
CA GLN A 293 -4.24 13.83 -4.60
C GLN A 293 -5.38 14.53 -5.35
N ARG A 294 -5.82 13.99 -6.50
CA ARG A 294 -6.95 14.53 -7.26
C ARG A 294 -8.26 14.41 -6.49
N ILE A 295 -8.51 13.26 -5.87
CA ILE A 295 -9.73 13.01 -5.08
C ILE A 295 -9.80 13.95 -3.88
N ILE A 296 -8.71 14.08 -3.12
CA ILE A 296 -8.64 14.95 -1.95
C ILE A 296 -8.92 16.41 -2.35
N LYS A 297 -8.25 16.91 -3.41
CA LYS A 297 -8.49 18.26 -3.93
C LYS A 297 -9.95 18.47 -4.34
N LYS A 298 -10.53 17.51 -5.07
CA LYS A 298 -11.94 17.57 -5.50
C LYS A 298 -12.89 17.70 -4.31
N ILE A 299 -12.72 16.85 -3.30
CA ILE A 299 -13.58 16.88 -2.10
C ILE A 299 -13.41 18.17 -1.30
N GLN A 300 -12.19 18.71 -1.24
CA GLN A 300 -11.93 20.00 -0.61
C GLN A 300 -12.65 21.14 -1.34
N THR A 301 -12.57 21.19 -2.67
CA THR A 301 -13.27 22.19 -3.48
C THR A 301 -14.79 22.11 -3.30
N GLU A 302 -15.36 20.90 -3.34
CA GLU A 302 -16.79 20.68 -3.10
C GLU A 302 -17.23 21.18 -1.71
N ARG A 303 -16.39 20.98 -0.69
CA ARG A 303 -16.65 21.47 0.68
C ARG A 303 -16.65 22.99 0.75
N VAL A 304 -15.68 23.65 0.12
CA VAL A 304 -15.58 25.12 0.11
C VAL A 304 -16.77 25.73 -0.61
N VAL A 305 -17.14 25.19 -1.78
CA VAL A 305 -18.30 25.65 -2.56
C VAL A 305 -19.59 25.50 -1.75
N LYS A 306 -19.79 24.34 -1.10
CA LYS A 306 -20.97 24.11 -0.28
C LYS A 306 -21.04 25.03 0.94
N LEU A 307 -19.90 25.27 1.59
CA LEU A 307 -19.82 26.21 2.72
C LEU A 307 -20.18 27.63 2.27
N LYS A 308 -19.63 28.07 1.12
CA LYS A 308 -19.94 29.38 0.55
C LYS A 308 -21.44 29.53 0.24
N ALA A 309 -22.05 28.51 -0.35
CA ALA A 309 -23.49 28.50 -0.61
C ALA A 309 -24.33 28.50 0.69
N GLU A 310 -23.93 27.77 1.73
CA GLU A 310 -24.64 27.78 3.02
C GLU A 310 -24.48 29.12 3.79
N VAL A 311 -23.41 29.87 3.54
CA VAL A 311 -23.18 31.22 4.10
C VAL A 311 -23.98 32.26 3.33
N GLU A 312 -23.91 32.27 2.00
CA GLU A 312 -24.64 33.23 1.15
C GLU A 312 -26.17 33.15 1.32
N VAL A 313 -26.72 31.95 1.53
CA VAL A 313 -28.16 31.75 1.75
C VAL A 313 -28.62 32.22 3.15
N LYS A 314 -27.69 32.45 4.10
CA LYS A 314 -28.02 32.78 5.48
C LYS A 314 -27.90 34.25 5.84
N ASP A 315 -27.25 35.09 5.05
CA ASP A 315 -27.14 36.51 5.38
C ASP A 315 -28.52 37.17 5.51
N ASP A 316 -29.43 36.90 4.57
CA ASP A 316 -30.82 37.40 4.61
C ASP A 316 -31.62 36.86 5.81
N ALA A 317 -31.40 35.59 6.18
CA ALA A 317 -32.04 34.96 7.33
C ALA A 317 -31.49 35.46 8.68
N TYR A 318 -30.21 35.84 8.73
CA TYR A 318 -29.55 36.39 9.92
C TYR A 318 -30.10 37.77 10.24
N PHE A 319 -30.22 38.64 9.22
CA PHE A 319 -30.84 39.97 9.38
C PHE A 319 -32.32 39.86 9.75
N TYR A 320 -33.04 38.88 9.20
CA TYR A 320 -34.43 38.61 9.59
C TYR A 320 -34.57 38.20 11.06
N PHE A 321 -33.74 37.27 11.55
CA PHE A 321 -33.75 36.85 12.96
C PHE A 321 -33.35 37.97 13.92
N PHE A 322 -32.33 38.77 13.58
CA PHE A 322 -31.95 39.94 14.37
C PHE A 322 -33.08 40.96 14.44
N LYS A 323 -33.75 41.24 13.31
CA LYS A 323 -34.90 42.14 13.26
C LYS A 323 -36.05 41.62 14.13
N GLN A 324 -36.27 40.31 14.16
CA GLN A 324 -37.30 39.67 14.97
C GLN A 324 -37.00 39.75 16.47
N GLN A 325 -35.74 39.47 16.89
CA GLN A 325 -35.30 39.65 18.28
C GLN A 325 -35.39 41.10 18.74
N TRP A 326 -35.02 42.06 17.88
CA TRP A 326 -35.11 43.48 18.21
C TRP A 326 -36.57 43.94 18.34
N SER A 327 -37.47 43.39 17.52
CA SER A 327 -38.90 43.71 17.57
C SER A 327 -39.64 43.10 18.76
N GLN A 328 -39.13 42.02 19.35
CA GLN A 328 -39.69 41.36 20.55
C GLN A 328 -39.11 41.89 21.86
N SER A 329 -38.13 42.81 21.80
CA SER A 329 -37.50 43.47 22.96
C SER A 329 -38.22 44.76 23.39
N LYS A 330 -39.40 45.06 22.84
CA LYS A 330 -40.33 46.07 23.33
C LYS A 330 -41.52 45.38 23.95
#